data_AF-A0A6J6I1C6-F1
#
_entry.id   AF-A0A6J6I1C6-F1
#
_cell.length_a   1.000
_cell.length_b   1.000
_cell.length_c   1.000
_cell.angle_alpha   90.00
_cell.angle_beta   90.00
_cell.angle_gamma   90.00
#
_symmetry.space_group_name_H-M   'P 1'
#
loop_
_entity.id
_entity.type
_entity.pdbx_description
1 polymer ?
#
loop_
_entity_poly.entity_id
_entity_poly.type
_entity_poly.pdbx_seq_one_letter_code
_entity_poly.pdbx_strand_id
1 'polypeptide(L)'
;MFDIGIGEIMALAVIGLLIFGPEKLPKAAADGARFIKQLRTMAAGAKQELADSAGLDVSEAMDAVKGLADLHPKRIATSLLKDEPASPKKPAADAPLFDPDAT
;
A
#
# COMPACT_ATOMS: atom_id res chain seq x y z
N MET A 1 14.23 6.12 10.96
CA MET A 1 15.20 7.23 10.85
C MET A 1 16.41 6.66 10.12
N PHE A 2 16.83 7.24 8.99
CA PHE A 2 17.99 6.76 8.23
C PHE A 2 19.25 7.39 8.83
N ASP A 3 19.88 6.71 9.78
CA ASP A 3 21.24 7.01 10.24
C ASP A 3 22.25 6.51 9.21
N ILE A 4 22.32 7.20 8.07
CA ILE A 4 23.31 6.94 7.02
C ILE A 4 24.35 8.05 7.07
N GLY A 5 25.54 7.73 7.55
CA GLY A 5 26.71 8.59 7.50
C GLY A 5 27.51 8.44 6.21
N ILE A 6 28.56 9.25 6.08
CA ILE A 6 29.47 9.21 4.92
C ILE A 6 30.15 7.83 4.80
N GLY A 7 30.46 7.18 5.93
CA GLY A 7 31.07 5.85 5.95
C GLY A 7 30.15 4.77 5.37
N GLU A 8 28.88 4.78 5.73
CA GLU A 8 27.86 3.86 5.22
C GLU A 8 27.61 4.08 3.73
N ILE A 9 27.55 5.33 3.26
CA ILE A 9 27.45 5.63 1.82
C ILE A 9 28.64 5.03 1.05
N MET A 10 29.86 5.20 1.56
CA MET A 10 31.06 4.65 0.93
C MET A 10 31.03 3.12 0.93
N ALA A 11 30.61 2.48 2.03
CA ALA A 11 30.47 1.04 2.10
C ALA A 11 29.45 0.51 1.06
N LEU A 12 28.29 1.17 0.93
CA LEU A 12 27.29 0.82 -0.08
C LEU A 12 27.79 1.03 -1.50
N ALA A 13 28.56 2.10 -1.76
CA ALA A 13 29.17 2.34 -3.05
C ALA A 13 30.15 1.22 -3.43
N VAL A 14 31.01 0.79 -2.49
CA VAL A 14 31.94 -0.32 -2.71
C VAL A 14 31.20 -1.63 -2.97
N ILE A 15 30.16 -1.93 -2.17
CA ILE A 15 29.33 -3.13 -2.37
C ILE A 15 28.66 -3.10 -3.75
N GLY A 16 28.07 -1.97 -4.14
CA GLY A 16 27.45 -1.80 -5.45
C GLY A 16 28.46 -1.99 -6.59
N LEU A 17 29.66 -1.43 -6.44
CA LEU A 17 30.76 -1.58 -7.40
C LEU A 17 31.21 -3.05 -7.53
N LEU A 18 31.24 -3.82 -6.44
CA LEU A 18 31.62 -5.24 -6.48
C LEU A 18 30.54 -6.11 -7.14
N ILE A 19 29.26 -5.85 -6.88
CA ILE A 19 28.13 -6.63 -7.40
C ILE A 19 27.94 -6.36 -8.90
N PHE A 20 27.87 -5.08 -9.28
CA PHE A 20 27.55 -4.68 -10.65
C PHE A 20 28.79 -4.43 -11.51
N GLY A 21 29.87 -3.95 -10.91
CA GLY A 21 31.06 -3.45 -11.60
C GLY A 21 31.03 -1.94 -11.84
N PRO A 22 32.19 -1.25 -11.84
CA PRO A 22 32.30 0.20 -12.04
C PRO A 22 31.71 0.69 -13.37
N GLU A 23 31.83 -0.12 -14.42
CA GLU A 23 31.35 0.24 -15.75
C GLU A 23 29.82 0.08 -15.90
N LYS A 24 29.21 -0.87 -15.16
CA LYS A 24 27.79 -1.22 -15.34
C LYS A 24 26.87 -0.50 -14.35
N LEU A 25 27.36 -0.19 -13.15
CA LEU A 25 26.60 0.54 -12.12
C LEU A 25 26.00 1.86 -12.63
N PRO A 26 26.77 2.80 -13.23
CA PRO A 26 26.22 4.07 -13.69
C PRO A 26 25.16 3.89 -14.78
N LYS A 27 25.35 2.89 -15.66
CA LYS A 27 24.37 2.54 -16.69
C LYS A 27 23.06 2.00 -16.08
N ALA A 28 23.17 1.04 -15.16
CA ALA A 28 22.01 0.47 -14.46
C ALA A 28 21.23 1.52 -13.65
N ALA A 29 21.95 2.42 -12.96
CA ALA A 29 21.33 3.53 -12.24
C ALA A 29 20.60 4.49 -13.19
N ALA A 30 21.20 4.82 -14.34
CA ALA A 30 20.58 5.67 -15.35
C ALA A 30 19.32 5.02 -15.95
N ASP A 31 19.36 3.72 -16.24
CA ASP A 31 18.22 2.97 -16.76
C ASP A 31 17.08 2.90 -15.73
N GLY A 32 17.39 2.63 -14.46
CA GLY A 32 16.43 2.67 -13.36
C GLY A 32 15.81 4.06 -13.18
N ALA A 33 16.61 5.13 -13.22
CA ALA A 33 16.12 6.49 -13.13
C ALA A 33 15.18 6.85 -14.30
N ARG A 34 15.50 6.41 -15.53
CA ARG A 34 14.64 6.58 -16.70
C ARG A 34 13.32 5.83 -16.53
N PHE A 35 13.36 4.60 -16.03
CA PHE A 35 12.17 3.81 -15.76
C PHE A 35 11.25 4.49 -14.73
N ILE A 36 11.81 4.93 -13.60
CA ILE A 36 11.05 5.65 -12.56
C ILE A 36 10.43 6.95 -13.12
N LYS A 37 11.19 7.69 -13.95
CA LYS A 37 10.69 8.91 -14.59
C LYS A 37 9.53 8.63 -15.54
N GLN A 38 9.63 7.58 -16.35
CA GLN A 38 8.55 7.16 -17.26
C GLN A 38 7.31 6.74 -16.45
N LEU A 39 7.49 5.91 -15.43
CA LEU A 39 6.41 5.48 -14.55
C LEU A 39 5.71 6.67 -13.89
N ARG A 40 6.47 7.64 -13.37
CA ARG A 40 5.93 8.89 -12.80
C ARG A 40 5.10 9.67 -13.82
N THR A 41 5.59 9.76 -15.06
CA THR A 41 4.92 10.50 -16.14
C THR A 41 3.62 9.81 -16.55
N MET A 42 3.65 8.48 -16.69
CA MET A 42 2.46 7.67 -17.00
C MET A 42 1.42 7.78 -15.88
N ALA A 43 1.85 7.66 -14.61
CA ALA A 43 0.96 7.81 -13.46
C ALA A 43 0.35 9.21 -13.37
N ALA A 44 1.12 10.26 -13.66
CA ALA A 44 0.63 11.63 -13.70
C ALA A 44 -0.39 11.84 -14.84
N GLY A 45 -0.13 11.29 -16.02
CA GLY A 45 -1.05 11.34 -17.16
C GLY A 45 -2.37 10.64 -16.86
N ALA A 46 -2.32 9.40 -16.36
CA ALA A 46 -3.52 8.66 -15.96
C ALA A 46 -4.30 9.38 -14.84
N LYS A 47 -3.61 9.95 -13.84
CA LYS A 47 -4.25 10.78 -12.79
C LYS A 47 -4.96 11.99 -13.40
N GLN A 48 -4.36 12.64 -14.39
CA GLN A 48 -4.92 13.79 -15.06
C GLN A 48 -6.15 13.41 -15.91
N GLU A 49 -6.07 12.34 -16.69
CA GLU A 49 -7.20 11.82 -17.47
C GLU A 49 -8.39 11.43 -16.58
N LEU A 50 -8.12 10.83 -15.42
CA LEU A 50 -9.16 10.52 -14.43
C LEU A 50 -9.74 11.78 -13.78
N ALA A 51 -8.92 12.78 -13.48
CA ALA A 51 -9.39 14.06 -12.94
C ALA A 51 -10.27 14.81 -13.94
N ASP A 52 -9.85 14.85 -15.22
CA ASP A 52 -10.58 15.51 -16.30
C ASP A 52 -11.89 14.78 -16.66
N SER A 53 -11.91 13.44 -16.58
CA SER A 53 -13.09 12.63 -16.95
C SER A 53 -14.08 12.35 -15.82
N ALA A 54 -13.63 12.28 -14.56
CA ALA A 54 -14.49 11.93 -13.42
C ALA A 54 -15.16 13.14 -12.76
N GLY A 55 -14.75 14.37 -13.07
CA GLY A 55 -15.32 15.60 -12.46
C GLY A 55 -15.18 15.67 -10.93
N LEU A 56 -14.41 14.76 -10.34
CA LEU A 56 -14.13 14.62 -8.92
C LEU A 56 -12.62 14.80 -8.75
N ASP A 57 -12.23 15.80 -7.96
CA ASP A 57 -10.85 16.13 -7.68
C ASP A 57 -10.12 14.93 -7.05
N VAL A 58 -9.41 14.18 -7.88
CA VAL A 58 -8.51 13.08 -7.44
C VAL A 58 -7.46 13.59 -6.46
N SER A 59 -7.21 14.91 -6.46
CA SER A 59 -6.41 15.59 -5.44
C SER A 59 -7.02 15.44 -4.05
N GLU A 60 -8.33 15.63 -3.89
CA GLU A 60 -9.03 15.56 -2.61
C GLU A 60 -9.05 14.11 -2.07
N ALA A 61 -9.23 13.13 -2.95
CA ALA A 61 -9.12 11.72 -2.58
C ALA A 61 -7.69 11.33 -2.15
N MET A 62 -6.66 11.83 -2.84
CA MET A 62 -5.27 11.60 -2.46
C MET A 62 -4.88 12.31 -1.17
N ASP A 63 -5.35 13.53 -0.95
CA ASP A 63 -5.11 14.27 0.30
C ASP A 63 -5.85 13.63 1.47
N ALA A 64 -7.06 13.12 1.27
CA ALA A 64 -7.78 12.33 2.26
C ALA A 64 -7.04 11.01 2.59
N VAL A 65 -6.54 10.30 1.57
CA VAL A 65 -5.77 9.05 1.78
C VAL A 65 -4.43 9.34 2.46
N LYS A 66 -3.76 10.44 2.12
CA LYS A 66 -2.50 10.85 2.76
C LYS A 66 -2.73 11.25 4.22
N GLY A 67 -3.77 12.04 4.49
CA GLY A 67 -4.19 12.36 5.85
C GLY A 67 -4.60 11.12 6.65
N LEU A 68 -5.19 10.11 6.00
CA LEU A 68 -5.53 8.84 6.63
C LEU A 68 -4.29 7.97 6.89
N ALA A 69 -3.33 7.93 5.96
CA ALA A 69 -2.07 7.18 6.10
C ALA A 69 -1.17 7.72 7.22
N ASP A 70 -1.18 9.03 7.43
CA ASP A 70 -0.51 9.67 8.57
C ASP A 70 -1.22 9.37 9.91
N LEU A 71 -2.52 9.05 9.88
CA LEU A 71 -3.28 8.61 11.05
C LEU A 71 -3.14 7.10 11.26
N HIS A 72 -1.99 6.68 11.80
CA HIS A 72 -1.68 5.35 12.36
C HIS A 72 -2.50 4.15 11.81
N PRO A 73 -1.89 3.18 11.10
CA PRO A 73 -2.60 2.09 10.43
C PRO A 73 -3.48 1.23 11.36
N LYS A 74 -3.14 1.19 12.66
CA LYS A 74 -3.97 0.53 13.68
C LYS A 74 -5.36 1.16 13.81
N ARG A 75 -5.49 2.48 13.68
CA ARG A 75 -6.78 3.18 13.80
C ARG A 75 -7.67 2.94 12.57
N ILE A 76 -7.07 2.86 11.39
CA ILE A 76 -7.75 2.50 10.14
C ILE A 76 -8.25 1.04 10.20
N ALA A 77 -7.40 0.10 10.61
CA ALA A 77 -7.82 -1.29 10.80
C ALA A 77 -8.97 -1.38 11.82
N THR A 78 -8.89 -0.60 12.90
CA THR A 78 -9.95 -0.56 13.91
C THR A 78 -11.22 0.10 13.38
N SER A 79 -11.18 1.13 12.52
CA SER A 79 -12.40 1.73 11.96
C SER A 79 -13.04 0.85 10.89
N LEU A 80 -12.25 0.19 10.03
CA LEU A 80 -12.78 -0.74 9.02
C LEU A 80 -13.35 -2.03 9.65
N LEU A 81 -12.74 -2.55 10.72
CA LEU A 81 -13.28 -3.67 11.50
C LEU A 81 -14.52 -3.27 12.33
N LYS A 82 -14.66 -1.99 12.67
CA LYS A 82 -15.77 -1.47 13.48
C LYS A 82 -16.97 -1.00 12.64
N ASP A 83 -16.75 -0.76 11.35
CA ASP A 83 -17.78 -0.57 10.32
C ASP A 83 -18.19 -1.89 9.62
N GLU A 84 -17.75 -3.05 10.11
CA GLU A 84 -18.41 -4.31 9.73
C GLU A 84 -19.80 -4.34 10.42
N PRO A 85 -20.93 -4.22 9.68
CA PRO A 85 -22.24 -4.37 10.30
C PRO A 85 -22.35 -5.81 10.76
N ALA A 86 -22.28 -6.00 12.08
CA ALA A 86 -22.62 -7.20 12.82
C ALA A 86 -22.85 -8.44 11.94
N SER A 87 -21.80 -9.23 11.71
CA SER A 87 -21.95 -10.60 11.23
C SER A 87 -23.12 -11.24 11.99
N PRO A 88 -24.16 -11.72 11.30
CA PRO A 88 -25.40 -12.13 11.94
C PRO A 88 -25.08 -13.27 12.90
N LYS A 89 -25.65 -13.19 14.11
CA LYS A 89 -25.64 -14.24 15.12
C LYS A 89 -25.73 -15.60 14.45
N LYS A 90 -24.67 -16.40 14.60
CA LYS A 90 -24.71 -17.85 14.43
C LYS A 90 -25.95 -18.34 15.19
N PRO A 91 -26.94 -18.98 14.53
CA PRO A 91 -28.07 -19.54 15.25
C PRO A 91 -27.48 -20.55 16.22
N ALA A 92 -27.72 -20.35 17.51
CA ALA A 92 -27.59 -21.42 18.46
C ALA A 92 -28.45 -22.56 17.90
N ALA A 93 -27.81 -23.70 17.70
CA ALA A 93 -28.48 -24.94 17.41
C ALA A 93 -29.39 -25.24 18.61
N ASP A 94 -30.65 -24.81 18.54
CA ASP A 94 -31.73 -25.46 19.26
C ASP A 94 -31.84 -26.86 18.66
N ALA A 95 -31.17 -27.80 19.31
CA ALA A 95 -31.43 -29.20 19.12
C ALA A 95 -32.94 -29.43 19.35
N PRO A 96 -33.70 -29.97 18.38
CA PRO A 96 -35.00 -30.50 18.72
C PRO A 96 -34.77 -31.67 19.69
N LEU A 97 -35.27 -31.51 20.90
CA LEU A 97 -35.49 -32.59 21.86
C LEU A 97 -36.45 -33.56 21.15
N PHE A 98 -35.93 -34.64 20.56
CA PHE A 98 -36.77 -35.74 20.11
C PHE A 98 -37.50 -36.27 21.35
N ASP A 99 -38.82 -36.12 21.39
CA ASP A 99 -39.71 -36.72 22.36
C ASP A 99 -40.14 -38.09 21.81
N PRO A 100 -39.65 -39.22 22.34
CA PRO A 100 -39.94 -40.54 21.80
C PRO A 100 -41.30 -41.14 22.23
N ASP A 101 -42.19 -40.39 22.90
CA ASP A 101 -43.45 -40.93 23.46
C ASP A 101 -44.76 -40.43 22.79
N ALA A 102 -44.73 -39.96 21.54
CA ALA A 102 -45.94 -39.59 20.79
C ALA A 102 -46.24 -40.53 19.60
N THR A 103 -46.89 -41.65 19.91
CA THR A 103 -47.60 -42.64 19.04
C THR A 103 -46.78 -43.73 18.35
#